data_AF-T1I9C7-F1
#
_entry.id   AF-T1I9C7-F1
#
_cell.length_a   1.000
_cell.length_b   1.000
_cell.length_c   1.000
_cell.angle_alpha   90.00
_cell.angle_beta   90.00
_cell.angle_gamma   90.00
#
_symmetry.space_group_name_H-M   'P 1'
#
loop_
_entity.id
_entity.type
_entity.pdbx_description
1 polymer ?
#
loop_
_entity_poly.entity_id
_entity_poly.type
_entity_poly.pdbx_seq_one_letter_code
_entity_poly.pdbx_strand_id
1 'polypeptide(L)'
;MRALIGPEPFCGVSRCLRSASIKLWMQDRSREWWVKTPGQRQAKKFIHSYSPKLTAELLQLGRVAIRIAVGILAGHCRLNKHMHCMGLATDSLCRFCQEEEETALHVVCQCEGLVWLRYRLFGKEKLVPTSLSQGPLSDLLRLLRYVRVHNFKILLSFKILPSLLVRKLTKLLVREKHFLAITTLPPPVPSSNSSASQPAGATPQLH
;
A
#
# COMPACT_ATOMS: atom_id res chain seq x y z
N MET A 1 2.34 14.40 -53.60
CA MET A 1 2.18 14.13 -52.16
C MET A 1 3.53 14.31 -51.49
N ARG A 2 3.67 15.24 -50.55
CA ARG A 2 4.93 15.41 -49.80
C ARG A 2 5.01 14.35 -48.71
N ALA A 3 6.06 13.54 -48.74
CA ALA A 3 6.40 12.65 -47.63
C ALA A 3 6.85 13.51 -46.44
N LEU A 4 6.18 13.34 -45.29
CA LEU A 4 6.62 13.94 -44.03
C LEU A 4 7.85 13.17 -43.54
N ILE A 5 9.02 13.81 -43.60
CA ILE A 5 10.28 13.30 -43.07
C ILE A 5 10.55 14.05 -41.77
N GLY A 6 10.44 13.37 -40.64
CA GLY A 6 10.80 13.89 -39.32
C GLY A 6 11.10 12.76 -38.34
N PRO A 7 12.04 12.92 -37.40
CA PRO A 7 12.40 11.90 -36.43
C PRO A 7 11.45 11.92 -35.23
N GLU A 8 10.19 11.59 -35.45
CA GLU A 8 9.22 11.24 -34.39
C GLU A 8 8.26 10.18 -34.94
N PRO A 9 7.78 9.23 -34.12
CA PRO A 9 6.91 8.18 -34.61
C PRO A 9 5.60 8.79 -35.11
N PHE A 10 5.39 8.75 -36.43
CA PHE A 10 4.18 9.22 -37.12
C PHE A 10 2.90 8.51 -36.62
N CYS A 11 3.05 7.35 -35.97
CA CYS A 11 2.00 6.69 -35.22
C CYS A 11 1.95 7.20 -33.77
N GLY A 12 0.93 8.01 -33.47
CA GLY A 12 0.66 8.45 -32.10
C GLY A 12 0.61 7.26 -31.14
N VAL A 13 1.35 7.34 -30.03
CA VAL A 13 1.36 6.28 -29.01
C VAL A 13 -0.08 5.98 -28.59
N SER A 14 -0.47 4.70 -28.63
CA SER A 14 -1.84 4.32 -28.33
C SER A 14 -2.25 4.81 -26.93
N ARG A 15 -3.50 5.26 -26.80
CA ARG A 15 -4.02 5.75 -25.51
C ARG A 15 -3.87 4.70 -24.41
N CYS A 16 -4.16 3.44 -24.74
CA CYS A 16 -4.03 2.32 -23.82
C CYS A 16 -2.59 2.15 -23.34
N LEU A 17 -1.61 2.22 -24.24
CA LEU A 17 -0.19 2.11 -23.89
C LEU A 17 0.25 3.28 -23.00
N ARG A 18 -0.07 4.52 -23.38
CA ARG A 18 0.20 5.72 -22.56
C ARG A 18 -0.40 5.61 -21.16
N SER A 19 -1.68 5.25 -21.07
CA SER A 19 -2.35 5.12 -19.78
C SER A 19 -1.78 3.98 -18.94
N ALA A 20 -1.37 2.87 -19.55
CA ALA A 20 -0.72 1.77 -18.85
C ALA A 20 0.66 2.19 -18.31
N SER A 21 1.50 2.83 -19.14
CA SER A 21 2.82 3.32 -18.73
C SER A 21 2.73 4.34 -17.59
N ILE A 22 1.76 5.26 -17.65
CA ILE A 22 1.53 6.23 -16.56
C ILE A 22 1.11 5.50 -15.27
N LYS A 23 0.19 4.53 -15.35
CA LYS A 23 -0.25 3.75 -14.19
C LYS A 23 0.90 2.97 -13.54
N LEU A 24 1.72 2.30 -14.34
CA LEU A 24 2.90 1.57 -13.84
C LEU A 24 3.88 2.52 -13.15
N TRP A 25 4.23 3.63 -13.80
CA TRP A 25 5.11 4.64 -13.22
C TRP A 25 4.57 5.18 -11.88
N MET A 26 3.27 5.49 -11.81
CA MET A 26 2.62 5.95 -10.57
C MET A 26 2.68 4.90 -9.46
N GLN A 27 2.47 3.62 -9.79
CA GLN A 27 2.55 2.52 -8.82
C GLN A 27 3.96 2.33 -8.29
N ASP A 28 4.97 2.36 -9.17
CA ASP A 28 6.37 2.23 -8.79
C ASP A 28 6.80 3.39 -7.88
N ARG A 29 6.50 4.63 -8.27
CA ARG A 29 6.78 5.81 -7.44
C ARG A 29 6.06 5.79 -6.11
N SER A 30 4.79 5.39 -6.09
CA SER A 30 4.04 5.26 -4.83
C SER A 30 4.66 4.21 -3.91
N ARG A 31 5.11 3.08 -4.46
CA ARG A 31 5.77 2.02 -3.69
C ARG A 31 7.11 2.50 -3.14
N GLU A 32 7.95 3.12 -3.99
CA GLU A 32 9.24 3.69 -3.58
C GLU A 32 9.05 4.68 -2.42
N TRP A 33 8.12 5.63 -2.57
CA TRP A 33 7.83 6.61 -1.53
C TRP A 33 7.32 5.96 -0.25
N TRP A 34 6.40 5.00 -0.35
CA TRP A 34 5.87 4.30 0.82
C TRP A 34 6.97 3.60 1.61
N VAL A 35 7.86 2.88 0.93
CA VAL A 35 8.99 2.18 1.57
C VAL A 35 9.96 3.18 2.20
N LYS A 36 10.37 4.21 1.45
CA LYS A 36 11.38 5.20 1.88
C LYS A 36 10.89 6.16 2.97
N THR A 37 9.59 6.43 3.06
CA THR A 37 9.06 7.38 4.06
C THR A 37 9.33 6.88 5.48
N PRO A 38 10.02 7.64 6.35
CA PRO A 38 10.24 7.23 7.73
C PRO A 38 8.92 7.24 8.52
N GLY A 39 8.73 6.25 9.39
CA GLY A 39 7.54 6.14 10.26
C GLY A 39 6.48 5.14 9.77
N GLN A 40 5.24 5.32 10.25
CA GLN A 40 4.08 4.49 9.92
C GLN A 40 4.33 2.98 10.09
N ARG A 41 5.15 2.61 11.09
CA ARG A 41 5.63 1.24 11.31
C ARG A 41 4.49 0.21 11.35
N GLN A 42 3.38 0.54 12.00
CA GLN A 42 2.21 -0.34 12.08
C GLN A 42 1.51 -0.49 10.72
N ALA A 43 1.21 0.61 10.05
CA ALA A 43 0.57 0.59 8.73
C ALA A 43 1.39 -0.18 7.71
N LYS A 44 2.72 -0.04 7.74
CA LYS A 44 3.63 -0.76 6.86
C LYS A 44 3.65 -2.28 7.08
N LYS A 45 3.31 -2.77 8.27
CA LYS A 45 3.16 -4.22 8.50
C LYS A 45 1.99 -4.78 7.70
N PHE A 46 0.88 -4.04 7.60
CA PHE A 46 -0.33 -4.51 6.90
C PHE A 46 -0.39 -4.11 5.43
N ILE A 47 0.10 -2.91 5.09
CA ILE A 47 0.03 -2.32 3.76
C ILE A 47 1.44 -2.31 3.18
N HIS A 48 1.75 -3.32 2.37
CA HIS A 48 3.05 -3.42 1.70
C HIS A 48 3.12 -2.59 0.41
N SER A 49 2.00 -2.54 -0.32
CA SER A 49 1.90 -1.84 -1.59
C SER A 49 0.49 -1.29 -1.81
N TYR A 50 0.35 -0.47 -2.84
CA TYR A 50 -0.95 -0.05 -3.33
C TYR A 50 -1.76 -1.27 -3.80
N SER A 51 -2.98 -1.42 -3.27
CA SER A 51 -3.93 -2.46 -3.66
C SER A 51 -5.24 -1.81 -4.12
N PRO A 52 -5.57 -1.86 -5.43
CA PRO A 52 -6.84 -1.33 -5.93
C PRO A 52 -8.03 -2.13 -5.39
N LYS A 53 -7.86 -3.45 -5.16
CA LYS A 53 -8.88 -4.31 -4.55
C LYS A 53 -9.23 -3.86 -3.14
N LEU A 54 -8.23 -3.69 -2.28
CA LEU A 54 -8.43 -3.21 -0.90
C LEU A 54 -9.08 -1.82 -0.89
N THR A 55 -8.67 -0.95 -1.81
CA THR A 55 -9.24 0.40 -1.95
C THR A 55 -10.72 0.33 -2.33
N ALA A 56 -11.08 -0.50 -3.31
CA ALA A 56 -12.46 -0.70 -3.72
C ALA A 56 -13.32 -1.28 -2.59
N GLU A 57 -12.82 -2.30 -1.88
CA GLU A 57 -13.53 -2.89 -0.73
C GLU A 57 -13.74 -1.86 0.39
N LEU A 58 -12.70 -1.08 0.74
CA LEU A 58 -12.83 -0.01 1.75
C LEU A 58 -13.86 1.04 1.34
N LEU A 59 -13.90 1.44 0.07
CA LEU A 59 -14.84 2.46 -0.42
C LEU A 59 -16.30 2.00 -0.42
N GLN A 60 -16.55 0.69 -0.46
CA GLN A 60 -17.89 0.11 -0.36
C GLN A 60 -18.41 0.06 1.09
N LEU A 61 -17.54 0.28 2.08
CA LEU A 61 -17.93 0.25 3.49
C LEU A 61 -18.57 1.56 3.96
N GLY A 62 -19.43 1.46 4.97
CA GLY A 62 -19.91 2.62 5.71
C GLY A 62 -18.79 3.33 6.48
N ARG A 63 -18.96 4.64 6.71
CA ARG A 63 -17.94 5.50 7.38
C ARG A 63 -17.40 4.93 8.70
N VAL A 64 -18.25 4.29 9.50
CA VAL A 64 -17.86 3.69 10.78
C VAL A 64 -16.91 2.51 10.57
N ALA A 65 -17.22 1.63 9.61
CA ALA A 65 -16.41 0.46 9.31
C ALA A 65 -15.05 0.86 8.71
N ILE A 66 -15.03 1.85 7.80
CA ILE A 66 -13.78 2.44 7.29
C ILE A 66 -12.93 2.95 8.45
N ARG A 67 -13.52 3.70 9.38
CA ARG A 67 -12.79 4.25 10.52
C ARG A 67 -12.16 3.13 11.36
N ILE A 68 -12.90 2.06 11.64
CA ILE A 68 -12.41 0.92 12.42
C ILE A 68 -11.24 0.22 11.70
N ALA A 69 -11.42 -0.11 10.41
CA ALA A 69 -10.38 -0.75 9.62
C ALA A 69 -9.11 0.11 9.55
N VAL A 70 -9.25 1.39 9.18
CA VAL A 70 -8.12 2.33 9.09
C VAL A 70 -7.46 2.54 10.45
N GLY A 71 -8.23 2.64 11.53
CA GLY A 71 -7.70 2.78 12.89
C GLY A 71 -6.80 1.62 13.30
N ILE A 72 -7.17 0.39 12.96
CA ILE A 72 -6.35 -0.80 13.21
C ILE A 72 -5.12 -0.83 12.31
N LEU A 73 -5.29 -0.57 11.02
CA LEU A 73 -4.17 -0.55 10.07
C LEU A 73 -3.13 0.49 10.47
N ALA A 74 -3.56 1.69 10.85
CA ALA A 74 -2.67 2.78 11.25
C ALA A 74 -2.18 2.68 12.70
N GLY A 75 -2.79 1.83 13.54
CA GLY A 75 -2.47 1.72 14.98
C GLY A 75 -3.10 2.80 15.86
N HIS A 76 -4.11 3.53 15.36
CA HIS A 76 -4.88 4.54 16.09
C HIS A 76 -6.17 3.97 16.69
N CYS A 77 -6.05 2.87 17.42
CA CYS A 77 -7.16 2.17 18.05
C CYS A 77 -6.93 2.01 19.56
N ARG A 78 -8.02 1.78 20.30
CA ARG A 78 -7.96 1.54 21.76
C ARG A 78 -7.45 0.12 22.05
N LEU A 79 -6.15 -0.07 21.92
CA LEU A 79 -5.44 -1.27 22.35
C LEU A 79 -4.50 -0.92 23.50
N ASN A 80 -4.31 -1.84 24.44
CA ASN A 80 -3.54 -1.56 25.65
C ASN A 80 -2.13 -1.09 25.37
N LYS A 81 -1.44 -1.57 24.31
CA LYS A 81 -0.12 -1.02 23.96
C LYS A 81 -0.18 0.47 23.66
N HIS A 82 -1.16 0.92 22.86
CA HIS A 82 -1.32 2.35 22.55
C HIS A 82 -1.74 3.15 23.78
N MET A 83 -2.67 2.61 24.58
CA MET A 83 -3.16 3.26 25.80
C MET A 83 -2.06 3.41 26.85
N HIS A 84 -1.25 2.38 27.05
CA HIS A 84 -0.11 2.38 27.97
C HIS A 84 0.96 3.39 27.55
N CYS A 85 1.30 3.45 26.26
CA CYS A 85 2.19 4.49 25.73
C CYS A 85 1.65 5.92 25.95
N MET A 86 0.34 6.09 26.07
CA MET A 86 -0.29 7.38 26.39
C MET A 86 -0.49 7.61 27.90
N GLY A 87 -0.08 6.68 28.76
CA GLY A 87 -0.31 6.77 30.21
C GLY A 87 -1.78 6.59 30.63
N LEU A 88 -2.62 6.02 29.76
CA LEU A 88 -4.04 5.81 29.99
C LEU A 88 -4.39 4.35 30.38
N ALA A 89 -3.41 3.46 30.38
CA ALA A 89 -3.55 2.09 30.84
C ALA A 89 -2.33 1.71 31.70
N THR A 90 -2.59 0.93 32.76
CA THR A 90 -1.58 0.49 33.73
C THR A 90 -0.53 -0.40 33.07
N ASP A 91 -0.95 -1.32 32.21
CA ASP A 91 -0.08 -2.23 31.48
C ASP A 91 -0.38 -2.20 29.97
N SER A 92 0.50 -2.84 29.21
CA SER A 92 0.35 -3.01 27.76
C SER A 92 -0.13 -4.40 27.35
N LEU A 93 -0.50 -5.26 28.30
CA LEU A 93 -0.79 -6.67 28.05
C LEU A 93 -2.11 -6.85 27.30
N CYS A 94 -2.20 -7.93 26.53
CA CYS A 94 -3.37 -8.30 25.77
C CYS A 94 -4.55 -8.65 26.68
N ARG A 95 -5.69 -8.02 26.43
CA ARG A 95 -6.97 -8.28 27.14
C ARG A 95 -7.50 -9.71 26.96
N PHE A 96 -6.95 -10.48 26.02
CA PHE A 96 -7.40 -11.84 25.69
C PHE A 96 -6.45 -12.92 26.19
N CYS A 97 -5.16 -12.85 25.83
CA CYS A 97 -4.19 -13.86 26.25
C CYS A 97 -3.38 -13.47 27.50
N GLN A 98 -3.31 -12.18 27.85
CA GLN A 98 -2.51 -11.66 28.97
C GLN A 98 -1.00 -11.97 28.95
N GLU A 99 -0.49 -12.56 27.87
CA GLU A 99 0.92 -12.98 27.76
C GLU A 99 1.80 -11.98 26.98
N GLU A 100 1.25 -11.36 25.93
CA GLU A 100 1.97 -10.45 25.04
C GLU A 100 1.34 -9.05 25.03
N GLU A 101 2.07 -8.06 24.50
CA GLU A 101 1.56 -6.70 24.33
C GLU A 101 0.37 -6.64 23.36
N GLU A 102 -0.69 -5.91 23.72
CA GLU A 102 -1.87 -5.71 22.88
C GLU A 102 -1.57 -4.75 21.72
N THR A 103 -0.92 -5.25 20.69
CA THR A 103 -0.73 -4.55 19.43
C THR A 103 -1.79 -4.94 18.41
N ALA A 104 -2.04 -4.08 17.42
CA ALA A 104 -2.97 -4.41 16.34
C ALA A 104 -2.49 -5.63 15.54
N LEU A 105 -1.17 -5.84 15.44
CA LEU A 105 -0.61 -7.05 14.85
C LEU A 105 -0.97 -8.28 15.71
N HIS A 106 -0.69 -8.22 17.00
CA HIS A 106 -0.96 -9.33 17.92
C HIS A 106 -2.44 -9.72 17.89
N VAL A 107 -3.35 -8.77 18.12
CA VAL A 107 -4.80 -9.01 18.15
C VAL A 107 -5.31 -9.63 16.84
N VAL A 108 -4.92 -9.07 15.70
CA VAL A 108 -5.45 -9.50 14.40
C VAL A 108 -4.79 -10.79 13.91
N CYS A 109 -3.51 -11.03 14.22
CA CYS A 109 -2.73 -12.07 13.57
C CYS A 109 -2.25 -13.21 14.47
N GLN A 110 -1.97 -12.97 15.75
CA GLN A 110 -1.12 -13.85 16.56
C GLN A 110 -1.72 -14.25 17.91
N CYS A 111 -2.63 -13.45 18.46
CA CYS A 111 -3.18 -13.63 19.81
C CYS A 111 -3.78 -15.02 20.04
N GLU A 112 -3.24 -15.79 20.99
CA GLU A 112 -3.69 -17.15 21.29
C GLU A 112 -5.15 -17.17 21.77
N GLY A 113 -5.57 -16.17 22.56
CA GLY A 113 -6.95 -16.01 23.01
C GLY A 113 -7.98 -15.72 21.89
N LEU A 114 -7.53 -15.49 20.65
CA LEU A 114 -8.38 -15.24 19.49
C LEU A 114 -8.22 -16.29 18.38
N VAL A 115 -7.51 -17.40 18.62
CA VAL A 115 -7.25 -18.45 17.63
C VAL A 115 -8.54 -19.01 17.05
N TRP A 116 -9.49 -19.39 17.90
CA TRP A 116 -10.76 -19.98 17.45
C TRP A 116 -11.55 -19.02 16.54
N LEU A 117 -11.60 -17.73 16.91
CA LEU A 117 -12.28 -16.71 16.12
C LEU A 117 -11.59 -16.50 14.76
N ARG A 118 -10.26 -16.45 14.74
CA ARG A 118 -9.50 -16.34 13.48
C ARG A 118 -9.68 -17.57 12.60
N TYR A 119 -9.67 -18.77 13.18
CA TYR A 119 -9.91 -19.99 12.44
C TYR A 119 -11.31 -20.00 11.83
N ARG A 120 -12.33 -19.61 12.60
CA ARG A 120 -13.72 -19.52 12.11
C ARG A 120 -13.90 -18.50 10.97
N LEU A 121 -13.19 -17.38 11.02
CA LEU A 121 -13.36 -16.29 10.05
C LEU A 121 -12.45 -16.41 8.82
N PHE A 122 -11.23 -16.94 8.99
CA PHE A 122 -10.19 -16.95 7.96
C PHE A 122 -9.67 -18.35 7.62
N GLY A 123 -10.12 -19.39 8.33
CA GLY A 123 -9.64 -20.77 8.18
C GLY A 123 -8.21 -20.99 8.66
N LYS A 124 -7.64 -20.04 9.43
CA LYS A 124 -6.24 -20.07 9.88
C LYS A 124 -6.12 -19.63 11.33
N GLU A 125 -5.28 -20.30 12.09
CA GLU A 125 -5.00 -19.98 13.50
C GLU A 125 -4.19 -18.70 13.63
N LYS A 126 -3.18 -18.53 12.77
CA LYS A 126 -2.33 -17.34 12.68
C LYS A 126 -2.40 -16.74 11.29
N LEU A 127 -2.44 -15.40 11.23
CA LEU A 127 -2.49 -14.67 9.96
C LEU A 127 -1.14 -14.00 9.69
N VAL A 128 -0.76 -13.95 8.42
CA VAL A 128 0.33 -13.08 7.97
C VAL A 128 -0.28 -11.72 7.65
N PRO A 129 0.31 -10.59 8.08
CA PRO A 129 -0.22 -9.25 7.82
C PRO A 129 -0.51 -8.97 6.34
N THR A 130 0.30 -9.52 5.44
CA THR A 130 0.10 -9.45 3.99
C THR A 130 -1.21 -10.11 3.55
N SER A 131 -1.64 -11.18 4.22
CA SER A 131 -2.88 -11.87 3.92
C SER A 131 -4.12 -11.03 4.21
N LEU A 132 -4.05 -10.05 5.11
CA LEU A 132 -5.17 -9.12 5.37
C LEU A 132 -5.44 -8.18 4.21
N SER A 133 -4.41 -7.91 3.38
CA SER A 133 -4.58 -7.16 2.14
C SER A 133 -5.18 -8.02 1.00
N GLN A 134 -5.16 -9.34 1.16
CA GLN A 134 -5.57 -10.30 0.13
C GLN A 134 -6.91 -10.98 0.45
N GLY A 135 -7.25 -11.12 1.74
CA GLY A 135 -8.52 -11.67 2.23
C GLY A 135 -9.67 -10.67 2.27
N PRO A 136 -10.92 -11.13 2.47
CA PRO A 136 -12.10 -10.30 2.47
C PRO A 136 -12.14 -9.37 3.69
N LEU A 137 -12.32 -8.07 3.45
CA LEU A 137 -12.39 -7.05 4.50
C LEU A 137 -13.58 -7.26 5.47
N SER A 138 -14.64 -7.95 5.03
CA SER A 138 -15.80 -8.29 5.86
C SER A 138 -15.43 -9.11 7.09
N ASP A 139 -14.56 -10.10 6.95
CA ASP A 139 -14.17 -10.99 8.04
C ASP A 139 -13.24 -10.28 9.03
N LEU A 140 -12.37 -9.40 8.53
CA LEU A 140 -11.62 -8.49 9.39
C LEU A 140 -12.56 -7.62 10.22
N LEU A 141 -13.57 -7.00 9.61
CA LEU A 141 -14.53 -6.19 10.36
C LEU A 141 -15.32 -6.98 11.40
N ARG A 142 -15.66 -8.25 11.13
CA ARG A 142 -16.29 -9.14 12.12
C ARG A 142 -15.38 -9.37 13.31
N LEU A 143 -14.10 -9.68 13.07
CA LEU A 143 -13.10 -9.81 14.13
C LEU A 143 -12.98 -8.52 14.95
N LEU A 144 -12.84 -7.37 14.30
CA LEU A 144 -12.65 -6.08 14.96
C LEU A 144 -13.88 -5.66 15.78
N ARG A 145 -15.09 -6.03 15.34
CA ARG A 145 -16.33 -5.83 16.10
C ARG A 145 -16.37 -6.72 17.34
N TYR A 146 -15.95 -7.98 17.25
CA TYR A 146 -15.89 -8.90 18.38
C TYR A 146 -14.90 -8.41 19.45
N VAL A 147 -13.71 -7.99 19.02
CA VAL A 147 -12.65 -7.47 19.91
C VAL A 147 -13.02 -6.09 20.52
N ARG A 148 -14.18 -5.53 20.13
CA ARG A 148 -14.66 -4.20 20.55
C ARG A 148 -13.59 -3.14 20.31
N VAL A 149 -12.94 -3.20 19.15
CA VAL A 149 -11.97 -2.18 18.77
C VAL A 149 -12.73 -0.91 18.42
N HIS A 150 -12.69 0.04 19.36
CA HIS A 150 -13.12 1.39 19.08
C HIS A 150 -11.92 2.23 18.66
N ASN A 151 -12.15 3.13 17.70
CA ASN A 151 -11.17 4.17 17.46
C ASN A 151 -11.07 5.02 18.72
N PHE A 152 -9.84 5.30 19.13
CA PHE A 152 -9.63 6.28 20.17
C PHE A 152 -10.19 7.60 19.62
N LYS A 153 -11.16 8.22 20.31
CA LYS A 153 -11.52 9.62 20.05
C LYS A 153 -10.31 10.45 20.49
N ILE A 154 -9.24 10.39 19.73
CA ILE A 154 -8.25 11.46 19.74
C ILE A 154 -9.08 12.69 19.39
N LEU A 155 -9.07 13.70 20.26
CA LEU A 155 -9.34 15.07 19.87
C LEU A 155 -8.38 15.37 18.72
N LEU A 156 -8.78 15.01 17.51
CA LEU A 156 -8.04 15.28 16.29
C LEU A 156 -8.17 16.79 16.04
N SER A 157 -7.43 17.58 16.83
CA SER A 157 -6.95 18.88 16.40
C SER A 157 -6.05 18.73 15.16
N PHE A 158 -5.63 17.50 14.83
CA PHE A 158 -5.16 17.16 13.50
C PHE A 158 -6.32 17.15 12.51
N LYS A 159 -6.52 18.29 11.85
CA LYS A 159 -7.18 18.50 10.54
C LYS A 159 -6.53 17.67 9.39
N ILE A 160 -5.98 16.50 9.67
CA ILE A 160 -5.12 15.72 8.80
C ILE A 160 -5.47 14.24 9.01
N LEU A 161 -6.49 13.72 8.33
CA LEU A 161 -6.40 12.36 7.73
C LEU A 161 -7.58 11.95 6.84
N PRO A 162 -8.86 12.33 7.04
CA PRO A 162 -9.84 12.12 5.99
C PRO A 162 -9.64 13.15 4.89
N SER A 163 -9.35 14.41 5.25
CA SER A 163 -9.06 15.46 4.30
C SER A 163 -7.71 15.28 3.63
N LEU A 164 -6.67 14.76 4.26
CA LEU A 164 -5.36 14.66 3.60
C LEU A 164 -5.17 13.33 2.88
N LEU A 165 -5.77 12.21 3.28
CA LEU A 165 -5.72 11.02 2.42
C LEU A 165 -6.74 11.17 1.27
N VAL A 166 -7.98 11.62 1.54
CA VAL A 166 -8.99 11.82 0.50
C VAL A 166 -8.71 13.08 -0.33
N ARG A 167 -8.19 14.20 0.20
CA ARG A 167 -7.71 15.33 -0.63
C ARG A 167 -6.34 15.13 -1.22
N LYS A 168 -5.48 14.22 -0.75
CA LYS A 168 -4.25 13.87 -1.49
C LYS A 168 -4.56 12.84 -2.56
N LEU A 169 -5.50 11.91 -2.34
CA LEU A 169 -6.09 11.07 -3.39
C LEU A 169 -6.92 11.88 -4.39
N THR A 170 -7.80 12.80 -3.96
CA THR A 170 -8.54 13.68 -4.89
C THR A 170 -7.68 14.80 -5.45
N LYS A 171 -6.63 15.32 -4.78
CA LYS A 171 -5.64 16.19 -5.45
C LYS A 171 -4.73 15.40 -6.38
N LEU A 172 -4.44 14.13 -6.15
CA LEU A 172 -3.76 13.27 -7.13
C LEU A 172 -4.67 13.03 -8.35
N LEU A 173 -5.97 12.77 -8.14
CA LEU A 173 -6.98 12.61 -9.21
C LEU A 173 -7.40 13.93 -9.91
N VAL A 174 -7.32 15.09 -9.23
CA VAL A 174 -7.62 16.42 -9.80
C VAL A 174 -6.36 17.03 -10.43
N ARG A 175 -5.17 16.72 -9.91
CA ARG A 175 -3.89 17.05 -10.58
C ARG A 175 -3.68 16.19 -11.82
N GLU A 176 -4.32 15.03 -11.97
CA GLU A 176 -4.43 14.34 -13.27
C GLU A 176 -5.19 15.17 -14.33
N LYS A 177 -6.15 16.01 -13.94
CA LYS A 177 -6.86 16.91 -14.89
C LYS A 177 -6.05 18.14 -15.27
N HIS A 178 -5.23 18.69 -14.36
CA HIS A 178 -4.36 19.85 -14.63
C HIS A 178 -2.97 19.47 -15.18
N PHE A 179 -2.47 18.25 -14.96
CA PHE A 179 -1.17 17.80 -15.48
C PHE A 179 -1.23 17.33 -16.94
N LEU A 180 -2.45 17.11 -17.47
CA LEU A 180 -2.68 17.02 -18.92
C LEU A 180 -2.27 18.31 -19.67
N ALA A 181 -1.93 19.39 -18.96
CA ALA A 181 -1.41 20.63 -19.55
C ALA A 181 0.13 20.80 -19.48
N ILE A 182 0.89 19.88 -18.86
CA ILE A 182 2.37 20.01 -18.69
C ILE A 182 3.14 18.86 -19.39
N THR A 183 2.52 18.17 -20.34
CA THR A 183 3.23 17.19 -21.19
C THR A 183 4.04 17.91 -22.27
N THR A 184 5.20 18.48 -21.90
CA THR A 184 6.27 18.89 -22.83
C THR A 184 7.63 18.41 -22.35
N LEU A 185 7.71 17.22 -21.76
CA LEU A 185 8.98 16.50 -21.70
C LEU A 185 8.78 15.08 -22.23
N PRO A 186 9.56 14.67 -23.26
CA PRO A 186 9.49 13.32 -23.77
C PRO A 186 10.03 12.33 -22.71
N PRO A 187 9.50 11.10 -22.68
CA PRO A 187 10.04 10.04 -21.83
C PRO A 187 11.49 9.68 -22.25
N PRO A 188 12.37 9.31 -21.31
CA PRO A 188 13.74 8.94 -21.64
C PRO A 188 13.77 7.61 -22.42
N VAL A 189 14.49 7.63 -23.55
CA VAL A 189 14.72 6.47 -24.43
C VAL A 189 15.73 5.52 -23.78
N PRO A 190 15.52 4.19 -23.80
CA PRO A 190 16.49 3.23 -23.28
C PRO A 190 17.72 3.14 -24.19
N SER A 191 18.91 3.31 -23.61
CA SER A 191 20.21 3.18 -24.27
C SER A 191 20.51 1.72 -24.60
N SER A 192 20.58 1.41 -25.90
CA SER A 192 21.13 0.16 -26.44
C SER A 192 22.65 0.25 -26.46
N ASN A 193 23.34 -0.44 -25.54
CA ASN A 193 24.77 -0.68 -25.68
C ASN A 193 24.98 -1.87 -26.64
N SER A 194 25.56 -1.58 -27.78
CA SER A 194 26.15 -2.55 -28.70
C SER A 194 27.62 -2.17 -28.90
N SER A 195 28.50 -3.06 -28.49
CA SER A 195 29.94 -3.07 -28.79
C SER A 195 30.37 -4.54 -28.64
N ALA A 196 30.46 -5.32 -29.72
CA ALA A 196 31.51 -5.32 -30.75
C ALA A 196 32.90 -5.55 -30.15
N SER A 197 33.30 -6.82 -30.05
CA SER A 197 34.69 -7.25 -29.88
C SER A 197 35.02 -8.30 -30.96
N GLN A 198 36.04 -7.98 -31.75
CA GLN A 198 36.59 -8.75 -32.87
C GLN A 198 37.36 -10.00 -32.37
N PRO A 199 37.52 -11.07 -33.18
CA PRO A 199 38.42 -12.18 -32.87
C PRO A 199 39.83 -11.94 -33.42
N ALA A 200 40.84 -12.21 -32.58
CA ALA A 200 42.25 -12.28 -32.96
C ALA A 200 42.58 -13.63 -33.60
N GLY A 201 43.33 -13.58 -34.72
CA GLY A 201 43.78 -14.76 -35.44
C GLY A 201 44.97 -15.47 -34.77
N ALA A 202 45.05 -16.79 -34.95
CA ALA A 202 46.26 -17.57 -34.83
C ALA A 202 46.12 -18.87 -35.64
N THR A 203 46.88 -18.98 -36.73
CA THR A 203 47.20 -20.24 -37.42
C THR A 203 48.44 -20.85 -36.77
N PRO A 204 48.60 -22.18 -36.83
CA PRO A 204 49.84 -22.70 -37.40
C PRO A 204 49.59 -23.85 -38.38
N GLN A 205 50.35 -23.85 -39.48
CA GLN A 205 50.47 -24.95 -40.43
C GLN A 205 51.50 -25.98 -39.97
N LEU A 206 51.25 -27.23 -40.38
CA LEU A 206 52.21 -28.33 -40.45
C LEU A 206 53.38 -27.97 -41.38
N HIS A 207 54.63 -28.19 -40.95
CA HIS A 207 55.48 -29.29 -41.41
C HIS A 207 56.78 -29.36 -40.60
#